data_AF-A0A8J4QJA7-F1
#
_entry.id   AF-A0A8J4QJA7-F1
#
_cell.length_a   1.000
_cell.length_b   1.000
_cell.length_c   1.000
_cell.angle_alpha   90.00
_cell.angle_beta   90.00
_cell.angle_gamma   90.00
#
_symmetry.space_group_name_H-M   'P 1'
#
loop_
_entity.id
_entity.type
_entity.pdbx_description
1 polymer ?
#
loop_
_entity_poly.entity_id
_entity_poly.type
_entity_poly.pdbx_seq_one_letter_code
_entity_poly.pdbx_strand_id
1 'polypeptide(L)'
;MRWSWFTDHFFNKRIKERKERERAFYENGSLLLEKLIVCCNAKPIPIRTFSPQQLLLATNNFSSEQLVIGFSIWFNGSLEGRIVLIKLLYGWADFAINDLVISAQMSGHSNVLKPIGCCLHTPTPILVFEFAANGVLADRIYVSRVTERQHQPMVWERRLKIARQIAHSLSYLHTAFPRPVIHMNIRMRSILLDEHDVPKLSDFYFSVSIPEGEADVKGFDGARYFDFCAPEFKATGKVTEKADVYDFGRFLLELLTGDDSHKISRFLIDKDTTLEAYIHNRAQGSCINEIVDPAILAEDGEGGASLQHQLQAVVDLALTCREEDPQRRPTMVDVTKQLRWIERFTQTGEELGGNLQNLKLLESVEEHASASLKRNASSDEIQAVNEASERPLEV
;
A
#
# COMPACT_ATOMS: atom_id res chain seq x y z
N MET A 1 -34.54 -30.24 40.73
CA MET A 1 -33.74 -29.06 41.16
C MET A 1 -32.48 -28.79 40.33
N ARG A 2 -32.01 -29.71 39.46
CA ARG A 2 -30.79 -29.51 38.65
C ARG A 2 -30.97 -28.64 37.40
N TRP A 3 -32.19 -28.28 37.02
CA TRP A 3 -32.48 -27.50 35.80
C TRP A 3 -32.43 -25.98 36.00
N SER A 4 -32.79 -25.44 37.18
CA SER A 4 -32.83 -23.98 37.39
C SER A 4 -31.43 -23.35 37.44
N TRP A 5 -30.45 -24.04 38.03
CA TRP A 5 -29.06 -23.59 38.08
C TRP A 5 -28.40 -23.50 36.70
N PHE A 6 -28.70 -24.45 35.81
CA PHE A 6 -28.20 -24.41 34.44
C PHE A 6 -28.85 -23.26 33.65
N THR A 7 -30.18 -23.07 33.76
CA THR A 7 -30.87 -21.97 33.08
C THR A 7 -30.41 -20.59 33.58
N ASP A 8 -30.18 -20.43 34.89
CA ASP A 8 -29.68 -19.17 35.47
C ASP A 8 -28.25 -18.87 35.02
N HIS A 9 -27.39 -19.90 34.93
CA HIS A 9 -26.03 -19.75 34.41
C HIS A 9 -26.02 -19.32 32.93
N PHE A 10 -26.82 -19.96 32.08
CA PHE A 10 -26.93 -19.59 30.66
C PHE A 10 -27.54 -18.20 30.47
N PHE A 11 -28.55 -17.84 31.27
CA PHE A 11 -29.18 -16.53 31.24
C PHE A 11 -28.21 -15.41 31.67
N ASN A 12 -27.49 -15.61 32.78
CA ASN A 12 -26.47 -14.68 33.25
C ASN A 12 -25.30 -14.54 32.27
N LYS A 13 -24.87 -15.64 31.64
CA LYS A 13 -23.87 -15.62 30.57
C LYS A 13 -24.34 -14.77 29.37
N ARG A 14 -25.57 -14.96 28.90
CA ARG A 14 -26.14 -14.16 27.79
C ARG A 14 -26.25 -12.67 28.13
N ILE A 15 -26.64 -12.32 29.36
CA ILE A 15 -26.69 -10.92 29.81
C ILE A 15 -25.29 -10.31 29.79
N LYS A 16 -24.29 -11.04 30.31
CA LYS A 16 -22.89 -10.60 30.32
C LYS A 16 -22.37 -10.36 28.90
N GLU A 17 -22.54 -11.33 28.01
CA GLU A 17 -22.16 -11.23 26.60
C GLU A 17 -22.85 -10.04 25.90
N ARG A 18 -24.14 -9.80 26.20
CA ARG A 18 -24.86 -8.66 25.64
C ARG A 18 -24.26 -7.32 26.10
N LYS A 19 -23.96 -7.20 27.40
CA LYS A 19 -23.32 -6.00 27.97
C LYS A 19 -21.93 -5.76 27.38
N GLU A 20 -21.16 -6.82 27.18
CA GLU A 20 -19.83 -6.74 26.55
C GLU A 20 -19.91 -6.28 25.09
N ARG A 21 -20.87 -6.79 24.32
CA ARG A 21 -21.10 -6.35 22.92
C ARG A 21 -21.53 -4.89 22.84
N GLU A 22 -22.40 -4.47 23.74
CA GLU A 22 -22.87 -3.07 23.82
C GLU A 22 -21.73 -2.13 24.20
N ARG A 23 -20.92 -2.49 25.20
CA ARG A 23 -19.70 -1.76 25.54
C ARG A 23 -18.77 -1.64 24.32
N ALA A 24 -18.45 -2.77 23.68
CA ALA A 24 -17.56 -2.79 22.52
C ALA A 24 -18.09 -1.90 21.38
N PHE A 25 -19.40 -1.93 21.14
CA PHE A 25 -20.02 -1.07 20.12
C PHE A 25 -19.80 0.42 20.40
N TYR A 26 -19.99 0.87 21.64
CA TYR A 26 -19.78 2.28 21.99
C TYR A 26 -18.30 2.66 21.95
N GLU A 27 -17.40 1.85 22.52
CA GLU A 27 -15.96 2.13 22.56
C GLU A 27 -15.35 2.15 21.15
N ASN A 28 -15.66 1.15 20.33
CA ASN A 28 -15.18 1.10 18.95
C ASN A 28 -15.86 2.17 18.06
N GLY A 29 -17.15 2.41 18.29
CA GLY A 29 -17.93 3.41 17.55
C GLY A 29 -17.46 4.84 17.81
N SER A 30 -17.14 5.19 19.06
CA SER A 30 -16.57 6.50 19.37
C SER A 30 -15.20 6.69 18.70
N LEU A 31 -14.33 5.67 18.78
CA LEU A 31 -13.01 5.72 18.17
C LEU A 31 -13.07 5.81 16.64
N LEU A 32 -13.99 5.08 16.00
CA LEU A 32 -14.24 5.18 14.57
C LEU A 32 -14.71 6.58 14.18
N LEU A 33 -15.66 7.15 14.93
CA LEU A 33 -16.19 8.47 14.66
C LEU A 33 -15.11 9.55 14.78
N GLU A 34 -14.31 9.50 15.85
CA GLU A 34 -13.18 10.42 16.06
C GLU A 34 -12.19 10.37 14.88
N LYS A 35 -11.75 9.17 14.46
CA LYS A 35 -10.82 9.03 13.33
C LYS A 35 -11.45 9.47 12.00
N LEU A 36 -12.73 9.19 11.75
CA LEU A 36 -13.41 9.66 10.53
C LEU A 36 -13.51 11.19 10.46
N ILE A 37 -13.81 11.85 11.58
CA ILE A 37 -13.84 13.32 11.67
C ILE A 37 -12.47 13.89 11.32
N VAL A 38 -11.41 13.33 11.92
CA VAL A 38 -10.03 13.75 11.66
C VAL A 38 -9.66 13.49 10.20
N CYS A 39 -9.83 12.28 9.67
CA CYS A 39 -9.33 11.91 8.35
C CYS A 39 -10.12 12.53 7.19
N CYS A 40 -11.43 12.70 7.33
CA CYS A 40 -12.32 12.99 6.20
C CYS A 40 -13.05 14.34 6.30
N ASN A 41 -12.71 15.20 7.28
CA ASN A 41 -13.44 16.45 7.55
C ASN A 41 -14.95 16.23 7.65
N ALA A 42 -15.36 15.14 8.32
CA ALA A 42 -16.75 14.69 8.45
C ALA A 42 -17.50 14.38 7.13
N LYS A 43 -16.79 14.21 6.00
CA LYS A 43 -17.42 13.66 4.78
C LYS A 43 -17.84 12.21 5.06
N PRO A 44 -19.12 11.85 4.86
CA PRO A 44 -19.59 10.51 5.14
C PRO A 44 -18.98 9.54 4.12
N ILE A 45 -18.25 8.54 4.64
CA ILE A 45 -17.86 7.37 3.84
C ILE A 45 -18.86 6.25 4.19
N PRO A 46 -19.56 5.67 3.20
CA PRO A 46 -20.53 4.61 3.46
C PRO A 46 -19.81 3.34 3.94
N ILE A 47 -19.72 3.17 5.26
CA ILE A 47 -19.22 1.97 5.92
C ILE A 47 -20.42 1.18 6.42
N ARG A 48 -20.64 -0.02 5.87
CA ARG A 48 -21.74 -0.87 6.31
C ARG A 48 -21.43 -1.48 7.68
N THR A 49 -22.41 -1.49 8.59
CA THR A 49 -22.28 -2.22 9.86
C THR A 49 -22.87 -3.61 9.74
N PHE A 50 -22.13 -4.62 10.20
CA PHE A 50 -22.56 -6.01 10.28
C PHE A 50 -22.67 -6.47 11.73
N SER A 51 -23.57 -7.42 11.99
CA SER A 51 -23.66 -8.08 13.30
C SER A 51 -22.63 -9.22 13.42
N PRO A 52 -22.21 -9.59 14.64
CA PRO A 52 -21.36 -10.76 14.85
C PRO A 52 -21.96 -12.04 14.26
N GLN A 53 -23.29 -12.19 14.34
CA GLN A 53 -24.01 -13.36 13.82
C GLN A 53 -23.93 -13.43 12.29
N GLN A 54 -24.06 -12.30 11.60
CA GLN A 54 -23.92 -12.25 10.14
C GLN A 54 -22.53 -12.70 9.71
N LEU A 55 -21.47 -12.19 10.36
CA LEU A 55 -20.11 -12.57 10.01
C LEU A 55 -19.79 -14.02 10.35
N LEU A 56 -20.32 -14.52 11.48
CA LEU A 56 -20.20 -15.93 11.86
C LEU A 56 -20.84 -16.87 10.81
N LEU A 57 -22.02 -16.52 10.32
CA LEU A 57 -22.69 -17.29 9.26
C LEU A 57 -21.93 -17.18 7.94
N ALA A 58 -21.46 -15.97 7.58
CA ALA A 58 -20.75 -15.73 6.34
C ALA A 58 -19.45 -16.54 6.22
N THR A 59 -18.77 -16.81 7.33
CA THR A 59 -17.50 -17.58 7.38
C THR A 59 -17.69 -19.05 7.75
N ASN A 60 -18.92 -19.55 7.81
CA ASN A 60 -19.24 -20.89 8.31
C ASN A 60 -18.59 -21.17 9.69
N ASN A 61 -18.81 -20.28 10.65
CA ASN A 61 -18.19 -20.31 11.98
C ASN A 61 -16.65 -20.16 11.96
N PHE A 62 -16.12 -19.34 11.05
CA PHE A 62 -14.67 -19.17 10.86
C PHE A 62 -13.92 -20.48 10.57
N SER A 63 -14.61 -21.43 9.91
CA SER A 63 -14.03 -22.73 9.51
C SER A 63 -13.52 -22.75 8.07
N SER A 64 -13.76 -21.69 7.30
CA SER A 64 -13.30 -21.53 5.93
C SER A 64 -11.77 -21.47 5.82
N GLU A 65 -11.25 -21.54 4.60
CA GLU A 65 -9.84 -21.30 4.33
C GLU A 65 -9.36 -20.01 5.00
N GLN A 66 -8.30 -20.16 5.79
CA GLN A 66 -7.73 -19.13 6.62
C GLN A 66 -6.38 -18.74 6.04
N LEU A 67 -6.19 -17.45 5.81
CA LEU A 67 -4.90 -16.89 5.46
C LEU A 67 -4.39 -16.05 6.64
N VAL A 68 -3.30 -16.50 7.26
CA VAL A 68 -2.66 -15.77 8.38
C VAL A 68 -1.55 -14.90 7.82
N ILE A 69 -1.69 -13.58 7.97
CA ILE A 69 -0.74 -12.59 7.47
C ILE A 69 -0.41 -11.62 8.60
N GLY A 70 0.82 -11.72 9.11
CA GLY A 70 1.30 -10.84 10.18
C GLY A 70 0.40 -10.91 11.41
N PHE A 71 -0.17 -9.76 11.80
CA PHE A 71 -1.08 -9.62 12.95
C PHE A 71 -2.56 -9.87 12.62
N SER A 72 -2.85 -10.32 11.39
CA SER A 72 -4.21 -10.46 10.90
C SER A 72 -4.52 -11.88 10.43
N ILE A 73 -5.78 -12.26 10.59
CA ILE A 73 -6.35 -13.44 10.00
C ILE A 73 -7.41 -13.02 8.99
N TRP A 74 -7.34 -13.63 7.82
CA TRP A 74 -8.29 -13.43 6.73
C TRP A 74 -9.09 -14.70 6.50
N PHE A 75 -10.40 -14.52 6.30
CA PHE A 75 -11.35 -15.57 5.96
C PHE A 75 -12.10 -15.17 4.70
N ASN A 76 -12.32 -16.14 3.82
CA ASN A 76 -13.33 -15.99 2.78
C ASN A 76 -14.72 -16.10 3.42
N GLY A 77 -15.63 -15.24 3.00
CA GLY A 77 -17.03 -15.33 3.41
C GLY A 77 -17.99 -15.04 2.26
N SER A 78 -19.27 -15.32 2.49
CA SER A 78 -20.35 -14.93 1.58
C SER A 78 -21.36 -14.07 2.31
N LEU A 79 -21.55 -12.83 1.83
CA LEU A 79 -22.55 -11.90 2.32
C LEU A 79 -23.50 -11.57 1.16
N GLU A 80 -24.78 -11.91 1.32
CA GLU A 80 -25.83 -11.63 0.32
C GLU A 80 -25.50 -12.15 -1.08
N GLY A 81 -24.87 -13.33 -1.16
CA GLY A 81 -24.47 -13.97 -2.41
C GLY A 81 -23.19 -13.40 -3.03
N ARG A 82 -22.51 -12.46 -2.37
CA ARG A 82 -21.21 -11.91 -2.80
C ARG A 82 -20.10 -12.48 -1.94
N ILE A 83 -19.04 -12.93 -2.60
CA ILE A 83 -17.81 -13.34 -1.90
C ILE A 83 -17.13 -12.09 -1.34
N VAL A 84 -16.65 -12.19 -0.11
CA VAL A 84 -15.98 -11.10 0.62
C VAL A 84 -14.77 -11.63 1.37
N LEU A 85 -13.85 -10.72 1.71
CA LEU A 85 -12.77 -10.98 2.63
C LEU A 85 -13.11 -10.44 4.02
N ILE A 86 -13.03 -11.29 5.04
CA ILE A 86 -13.30 -10.96 6.44
C ILE A 86 -11.98 -10.98 7.20
N LYS A 87 -11.56 -9.84 7.72
CA LYS A 87 -10.28 -9.63 8.38
C LYS A 87 -10.45 -9.41 9.88
N LEU A 88 -9.69 -10.16 10.67
CA LEU A 88 -9.60 -10.04 12.12
C LEU A 88 -8.18 -9.61 12.48
N LEU A 89 -8.05 -8.64 13.40
CA LEU A 89 -6.77 -8.27 14.02
C LEU A 89 -6.76 -8.72 15.49
N TYR A 90 -5.59 -9.11 15.99
CA TYR A 90 -5.46 -9.57 17.38
C TYR A 90 -5.35 -8.40 18.37
N GLY A 91 -6.41 -8.14 19.12
CA GLY A 91 -6.38 -7.34 20.36
C GLY A 91 -6.14 -5.84 20.19
N TRP A 92 -6.14 -5.34 18.95
CA TRP A 92 -5.74 -3.97 18.63
C TRP A 92 -6.89 -3.22 17.93
N ALA A 93 -7.89 -2.80 18.71
CA ALA A 93 -9.07 -2.10 18.19
C ALA A 93 -8.71 -0.81 17.43
N ASP A 94 -7.79 0.00 17.96
CA ASP A 94 -7.35 1.24 17.31
C ASP A 94 -6.75 0.98 15.92
N PHE A 95 -5.92 -0.04 15.78
CA PHE A 95 -5.28 -0.44 14.53
C PHE A 95 -6.29 -0.96 13.50
N ALA A 96 -7.28 -1.76 13.95
CA ALA A 96 -8.36 -2.21 13.07
C ALA A 96 -9.22 -1.05 12.56
N ILE A 97 -9.52 -0.08 13.42
CA ILE A 97 -10.28 1.12 13.04
C ILE A 97 -9.43 2.00 12.11
N ASN A 98 -8.14 2.14 12.39
CA ASN A 98 -7.21 2.87 11.53
C ASN A 98 -7.17 2.29 10.12
N ASP A 99 -7.05 0.97 10.02
CA ASP A 99 -7.07 0.23 8.75
C ASP A 99 -8.36 0.49 7.97
N LEU A 100 -9.50 0.41 8.65
CA LEU A 100 -10.80 0.70 8.06
C LEU A 100 -10.90 2.14 7.54
N VAL A 101 -10.55 3.12 8.37
CA VAL A 101 -10.70 4.54 8.05
C VAL A 101 -9.82 4.94 6.87
N ILE A 102 -8.56 4.52 6.87
CA ILE A 102 -7.62 4.87 5.80
C ILE A 102 -7.97 4.11 4.52
N SER A 103 -8.33 2.82 4.62
CA SER A 103 -8.84 2.06 3.46
C SER A 103 -10.09 2.73 2.85
N ALA A 104 -10.97 3.24 3.70
CA ALA A 104 -12.20 3.90 3.29
C ALA A 104 -11.90 5.27 2.61
N GLN A 105 -10.98 6.05 3.18
CA GLN A 105 -10.48 7.30 2.59
C GLN A 105 -9.82 7.05 1.23
N MET A 106 -9.13 5.92 1.07
CA MET A 106 -8.44 5.51 -0.15
C MET A 106 -9.32 4.77 -1.17
N SER A 107 -10.58 4.50 -0.85
CA SER A 107 -11.47 3.62 -1.63
C SER A 107 -11.75 4.10 -3.07
N GLY A 108 -11.50 5.38 -3.36
CA GLY A 108 -11.56 5.95 -4.71
C GLY A 108 -10.40 5.51 -5.62
N HIS A 109 -9.29 5.04 -5.06
CA HIS A 109 -8.13 4.60 -5.83
C HIS A 109 -8.29 3.15 -6.32
N SER A 110 -8.01 2.90 -7.60
CA SER A 110 -8.24 1.60 -8.24
C SER A 110 -7.37 0.46 -7.71
N ASN A 111 -6.22 0.81 -7.12
CA ASN A 111 -5.20 -0.11 -6.63
C ASN A 111 -5.14 -0.19 -5.11
N VAL A 112 -6.28 0.04 -4.44
CA VAL A 112 -6.47 -0.14 -2.99
C VAL A 112 -7.60 -1.11 -2.76
N LEU A 113 -7.45 -2.01 -1.77
CA LEU A 113 -8.47 -2.97 -1.37
C LEU A 113 -9.62 -2.24 -0.68
N LYS A 114 -10.80 -2.26 -1.30
CA LYS A 114 -11.94 -1.46 -0.82
C LYS A 114 -12.60 -2.10 0.40
N PRO A 115 -12.81 -1.34 1.50
CA PRO A 115 -13.62 -1.81 2.60
C PRO A 115 -15.11 -1.74 2.20
N ILE A 116 -15.84 -2.79 2.56
CA ILE A 116 -17.31 -2.84 2.46
C ILE A 116 -17.93 -2.38 3.77
N GLY A 117 -17.33 -2.74 4.90
CA GLY A 117 -17.90 -2.46 6.20
C GLY A 117 -17.14 -3.08 7.37
N CYS A 118 -17.77 -3.08 8.54
CA CYS A 118 -17.20 -3.64 9.75
C CYS A 118 -18.26 -4.14 10.74
N CYS A 119 -17.83 -4.93 11.73
CA CYS A 119 -18.59 -5.24 12.93
C CYS A 119 -17.88 -4.63 14.14
N LEU A 120 -18.56 -3.70 14.83
CA LEU A 120 -18.05 -3.00 16.01
C LEU A 120 -18.42 -3.68 17.34
N HIS A 121 -19.30 -4.69 17.32
CA HIS A 121 -19.83 -5.36 18.50
C HIS A 121 -18.87 -6.42 19.09
N THR A 122 -17.59 -6.39 18.72
CA THR A 122 -16.55 -7.33 19.14
C THR A 122 -15.41 -6.58 19.80
N PRO A 123 -14.64 -7.20 20.73
CA PRO A 123 -13.56 -6.50 21.43
C PRO A 123 -12.53 -5.83 20.51
N THR A 124 -12.27 -6.43 19.35
CA THR A 124 -11.58 -5.79 18.23
C THR A 124 -12.52 -5.82 17.03
N PRO A 125 -12.71 -4.70 16.31
CA PRO A 125 -13.57 -4.66 15.14
C PRO A 125 -13.17 -5.69 14.09
N ILE A 126 -14.17 -6.36 13.52
CA ILE A 126 -13.97 -7.27 12.39
C ILE A 126 -14.25 -6.48 11.12
N LEU A 127 -13.31 -6.50 10.17
CA LEU A 127 -13.39 -5.71 8.95
C LEU A 127 -13.87 -6.60 7.79
N VAL A 128 -14.60 -6.01 6.84
CA VAL A 128 -15.10 -6.69 5.64
C VAL A 128 -14.63 -5.90 4.43
N PHE A 129 -13.94 -6.58 3.51
CA PHE A 129 -13.38 -6.03 2.29
C PHE A 129 -13.96 -6.72 1.05
N GLU A 130 -13.79 -6.07 -0.10
CA GLU A 130 -14.00 -6.72 -1.39
C GLU A 130 -13.14 -7.98 -1.53
N PHE A 131 -13.59 -8.92 -2.36
CA PHE A 131 -12.86 -10.16 -2.61
C PHE A 131 -11.70 -9.92 -3.58
N ALA A 132 -10.56 -10.57 -3.33
CA ALA A 132 -9.39 -10.56 -4.19
C ALA A 132 -9.07 -11.99 -4.61
N ALA A 133 -9.54 -12.38 -5.79
CA ALA A 133 -9.62 -13.79 -6.21
C ALA A 133 -8.26 -14.49 -6.32
N ASN A 134 -7.21 -13.75 -6.65
CA ASN A 134 -5.89 -14.31 -6.88
C ASN A 134 -4.98 -14.25 -5.63
N GLY A 135 -5.55 -13.91 -4.47
CA GLY A 135 -4.88 -13.98 -3.18
C GLY A 135 -3.79 -12.92 -2.99
N VAL A 136 -2.78 -13.23 -2.18
CA VAL A 136 -1.66 -12.31 -1.90
C VAL A 136 -0.56 -12.42 -2.94
N LEU A 137 0.04 -11.28 -3.28
CA LEU A 137 1.15 -11.21 -4.24
C LEU A 137 2.35 -12.06 -3.81
N ALA A 138 2.62 -12.16 -2.51
CA ALA A 138 3.68 -13.02 -1.96
C ALA A 138 3.61 -14.47 -2.46
N ASP A 139 2.41 -15.04 -2.60
CA ASP A 139 2.23 -16.43 -3.03
C ASP A 139 2.47 -16.61 -4.54
N ARG A 140 2.48 -15.51 -5.31
CA ARG A 140 2.76 -15.49 -6.76
C ARG A 140 4.22 -15.14 -7.08
N ILE A 141 4.92 -14.51 -6.15
CA ILE A 141 6.33 -14.10 -6.30
C ILE A 141 7.28 -15.11 -5.65
N TYR A 142 7.03 -15.47 -4.38
CA TYR A 142 7.92 -16.36 -3.62
C TYR A 142 7.70 -17.84 -3.94
N VAL A 143 7.38 -18.19 -5.18
CA VAL A 143 7.07 -19.57 -5.58
C VAL A 143 8.32 -20.41 -5.37
N SER A 144 8.42 -20.97 -4.17
CA SER A 144 9.32 -22.05 -3.81
C SER A 144 9.26 -23.08 -4.92
N ARG A 145 10.41 -23.52 -5.41
CA ARG A 145 10.56 -24.64 -6.36
C ARG A 145 9.88 -25.95 -5.92
N VAL A 146 9.22 -25.98 -4.76
CA VAL A 146 8.46 -27.09 -4.21
C VAL A 146 7.34 -26.51 -3.34
N THR A 147 6.09 -26.47 -3.83
CA THR A 147 4.82 -26.79 -3.12
C THR A 147 3.56 -26.22 -3.81
N GLU A 148 2.83 -27.11 -4.48
CA GLU A 148 1.37 -27.33 -4.39
C GLU A 148 0.36 -26.18 -4.54
N ARG A 149 0.67 -25.08 -5.23
CA ARG A 149 -0.37 -24.29 -5.93
C ARG A 149 0.03 -24.05 -7.37
N GLN A 150 -0.87 -24.43 -8.29
CA GLN A 150 -0.73 -24.45 -9.75
C GLN A 150 -0.60 -23.06 -10.41
N HIS A 151 0.03 -22.10 -9.74
CA HIS A 151 0.22 -20.77 -10.32
C HIS A 151 1.55 -20.73 -11.06
N GLN A 152 1.49 -20.46 -12.36
CA GLN A 152 2.66 -20.11 -13.13
C GLN A 152 3.37 -18.91 -12.46
N PRO A 153 4.71 -18.94 -12.33
CA PRO A 153 5.47 -17.81 -11.85
C PRO A 153 5.09 -16.53 -12.60
N MET A 154 5.02 -15.41 -11.88
CA MET A 154 4.62 -14.15 -12.49
C MET A 154 5.72 -13.61 -13.42
N VAL A 155 5.33 -13.31 -14.65
CA VAL A 155 6.20 -12.76 -15.71
C VAL A 155 6.68 -11.34 -15.39
N TRP A 156 7.82 -10.94 -15.96
CA TRP A 156 8.46 -9.65 -15.65
C TRP A 156 7.57 -8.44 -15.92
N GLU A 157 6.93 -8.38 -17.09
CA GLU A 157 6.03 -7.29 -17.47
C GLU A 157 4.96 -7.07 -16.39
N ARG A 158 4.41 -8.17 -15.86
CA ARG A 158 3.39 -8.11 -14.83
C ARG A 158 3.94 -7.58 -13.50
N ARG A 159 5.13 -8.01 -13.09
CA ARG A 159 5.80 -7.51 -11.88
C ARG A 159 6.06 -6.00 -11.98
N LEU A 160 6.56 -5.53 -13.11
CA LEU A 160 6.83 -4.11 -13.35
C LEU A 160 5.55 -3.27 -13.34
N LYS A 161 4.47 -3.76 -13.96
CA LYS A 161 3.15 -3.13 -13.93
C LYS A 161 2.60 -3.03 -12.51
N ILE A 162 2.74 -4.09 -11.71
CA ILE A 162 2.34 -4.09 -10.30
C ILE A 162 3.14 -3.07 -9.50
N ALA A 163 4.48 -3.04 -9.68
CA ALA A 163 5.34 -2.06 -9.03
C ALA A 163 4.86 -0.63 -9.29
N ARG A 164 4.60 -0.29 -10.56
CA ARG A 164 4.11 1.05 -10.93
C ARG A 164 2.74 1.36 -10.33
N GLN A 165 1.82 0.40 -10.32
CA GLN A 165 0.47 0.59 -9.77
C GLN A 165 0.49 0.80 -8.25
N ILE A 166 1.34 0.08 -7.53
CA ILE A 166 1.53 0.28 -6.08
C ILE A 166 2.27 1.60 -5.80
N ALA A 167 3.29 1.95 -6.59
CA ALA A 167 3.96 3.25 -6.48
C ALA A 167 2.97 4.41 -6.64
N HIS A 168 2.02 4.28 -7.57
CA HIS A 168 0.96 5.26 -7.77
C HIS A 168 0.01 5.36 -6.56
N SER A 169 -0.40 4.23 -5.97
CA SER A 169 -1.20 4.24 -4.74
C SER A 169 -0.47 4.96 -3.60
N LEU A 170 0.84 4.75 -3.45
CA LEU A 170 1.64 5.40 -2.42
C LEU A 170 1.84 6.89 -2.69
N SER A 171 2.10 7.25 -3.95
CA SER A 171 2.12 8.65 -4.36
C SER A 171 0.80 9.33 -4.02
N TYR A 172 -0.34 8.67 -4.22
CA TYR A 172 -1.64 9.21 -3.88
C TYR A 172 -1.81 9.41 -2.37
N LEU A 173 -1.41 8.44 -1.54
CA LEU A 173 -1.38 8.59 -0.08
C LEU A 173 -0.56 9.81 0.39
N HIS A 174 0.57 10.04 -0.26
CA HIS A 174 1.52 11.10 0.12
C HIS A 174 1.06 12.49 -0.32
N THR A 175 0.33 12.61 -1.44
CA THR A 175 0.09 13.92 -2.07
C THR A 175 -1.37 14.30 -2.30
N ALA A 176 -2.31 13.36 -2.30
CA ALA A 176 -3.70 13.64 -2.67
C ALA A 176 -4.57 14.15 -1.52
N PHE A 177 -4.04 14.13 -0.29
CA PHE A 177 -4.76 14.59 0.90
C PHE A 177 -4.10 15.83 1.49
N PRO A 178 -4.85 16.66 2.26
CA PRO A 178 -4.27 17.83 2.94
C PRO A 178 -3.11 17.48 3.88
N ARG A 179 -3.09 16.25 4.39
CA ARG A 179 -2.04 15.70 5.24
C ARG A 179 -1.51 14.42 4.61
N PRO A 180 -0.20 14.30 4.35
CA PRO A 180 0.39 13.06 3.86
C PRO A 180 0.07 11.90 4.80
N VAL A 181 -0.31 10.76 4.23
CA VAL A 181 -0.52 9.51 4.97
C VAL A 181 0.63 8.56 4.64
N ILE A 182 1.35 8.11 5.65
CA ILE A 182 2.47 7.17 5.51
C ILE A 182 1.93 5.77 5.81
N HIS A 183 2.12 4.82 4.90
CA HIS A 183 1.56 3.47 5.01
C HIS A 183 2.24 2.62 6.09
N MET A 184 3.57 2.66 6.18
CA MET A 184 4.41 1.98 7.19
C MET A 184 4.45 0.45 7.13
N ASN A 185 3.93 -0.17 6.06
CA ASN A 185 3.83 -1.64 5.96
C ASN A 185 3.80 -2.12 4.50
N ILE A 186 4.70 -1.60 3.67
CA ILE A 186 4.78 -1.97 2.25
C ILE A 186 5.55 -3.27 2.08
N ARG A 187 4.86 -4.35 1.74
CA ARG A 187 5.42 -5.71 1.64
C ARG A 187 4.59 -6.55 0.67
N MET A 188 5.16 -7.63 0.14
CA MET A 188 4.44 -8.53 -0.77
C MET A 188 3.11 -9.06 -0.20
N ARG A 189 2.99 -9.18 1.12
CA ARG A 189 1.78 -9.68 1.79
C ARG A 189 0.70 -8.63 2.03
N SER A 190 1.03 -7.33 1.95
CA SER A 190 0.03 -6.25 2.06
C SER A 190 -0.62 -5.91 0.72
N ILE A 191 -0.30 -6.67 -0.34
CA ILE A 191 -0.84 -6.49 -1.69
C ILE A 191 -1.60 -7.75 -2.08
N LEU A 192 -2.89 -7.58 -2.35
CA LEU A 192 -3.74 -8.64 -2.88
C LEU A 192 -3.94 -8.45 -4.39
N LEU A 193 -4.34 -9.51 -5.07
CA LEU A 193 -4.59 -9.54 -6.50
C LEU A 193 -6.07 -9.86 -6.76
N ASP A 194 -6.74 -9.01 -7.50
CA ASP A 194 -8.09 -9.30 -7.98
C ASP A 194 -8.08 -10.35 -9.10
N GLU A 195 -9.26 -10.70 -9.64
CA GLU A 195 -9.44 -11.70 -10.69
C GLU A 195 -8.67 -11.40 -11.98
N HIS A 196 -8.24 -10.15 -12.18
CA HIS A 196 -7.47 -9.71 -13.33
C HIS A 196 -5.99 -9.46 -12.99
N ASP A 197 -5.54 -10.00 -11.85
CA ASP A 197 -4.22 -9.82 -11.23
C ASP A 197 -3.92 -8.34 -10.89
N VAL A 198 -4.91 -7.44 -10.85
CA VAL A 198 -4.68 -6.02 -10.56
C VAL A 198 -4.38 -5.89 -9.06
N PRO A 199 -3.28 -5.21 -8.69
CA PRO A 199 -2.86 -5.15 -7.30
C PRO A 199 -3.74 -4.21 -6.49
N LYS A 200 -4.03 -4.64 -5.27
CA LYS A 200 -4.84 -3.96 -4.26
C LYS A 200 -3.99 -3.80 -2.99
N LEU A 201 -3.53 -2.58 -2.74
CA LEU A 201 -2.83 -2.24 -1.50
C LEU A 201 -3.80 -2.34 -0.31
N SER A 202 -3.35 -2.92 0.78
CA SER A 202 -4.12 -3.20 2.00
C SER A 202 -3.21 -3.07 3.23
N ASP A 203 -3.72 -3.36 4.42
CA ASP A 203 -2.95 -3.35 5.68
C ASP A 203 -2.50 -1.95 6.14
N PHE A 204 -3.44 -0.99 6.15
CA PHE A 204 -3.23 0.38 6.61
C PHE A 204 -3.26 0.51 8.14
N TYR A 205 -3.22 -0.61 8.86
CA TYR A 205 -3.35 -0.61 10.32
C TYR A 205 -2.18 0.11 11.02
N PHE A 206 -0.99 0.16 10.42
CA PHE A 206 0.16 0.94 10.93
C PHE A 206 0.26 2.37 10.38
N SER A 207 -0.65 2.75 9.48
CA SER A 207 -0.52 4.00 8.76
C SER A 207 -0.75 5.21 9.67
N VAL A 208 -0.01 6.28 9.42
CA VAL A 208 -0.05 7.51 10.23
C VAL A 208 -0.14 8.72 9.32
N SER A 209 -0.86 9.76 9.74
CA SER A 209 -0.92 11.03 8.99
C SER A 209 0.01 12.04 9.63
N ILE A 210 0.79 12.76 8.81
CA ILE A 210 1.60 13.88 9.28
C ILE A 210 0.65 15.02 9.69
N PRO A 211 0.73 15.56 10.92
CA PRO A 211 -0.10 16.70 11.32
C PRO A 211 0.18 17.95 10.47
N GLU A 212 -0.81 18.84 10.39
CA GLU A 212 -0.65 20.09 9.66
C GLU A 212 0.47 20.95 10.29
N GLY A 213 1.37 21.46 9.44
CA GLY A 213 2.51 22.27 9.88
C GLY A 213 3.69 21.47 10.44
N GLU A 214 3.57 20.16 10.58
CA GLU A 214 4.66 19.28 11.03
C GLU A 214 5.39 18.66 9.84
N ALA A 215 6.70 18.40 10.02
CA ALA A 215 7.53 17.74 9.01
C ALA A 215 7.57 16.22 9.17
N ASP A 216 7.23 15.70 10.34
CA ASP A 216 7.30 14.29 10.69
C ASP A 216 6.20 13.90 11.68
N VAL A 217 6.02 12.60 11.89
CA VAL A 217 5.08 12.06 12.88
C VAL A 217 5.65 10.83 13.55
N LYS A 218 5.29 10.60 14.82
CA LYS A 218 5.69 9.38 15.54
C LYS A 218 4.93 8.16 14.98
N GLY A 219 5.66 7.15 14.55
CA GLY A 219 5.08 5.86 14.13
C GLY A 219 4.81 4.92 15.31
N PHE A 220 4.27 3.74 15.01
CA PHE A 220 4.10 2.68 16.02
C PHE A 220 5.46 2.14 16.46
N ASP A 221 5.83 2.35 17.73
CA ASP A 221 7.15 1.99 18.26
C ASP A 221 7.52 0.51 18.07
N GLY A 222 6.53 -0.39 18.15
CA GLY A 222 6.73 -1.82 17.90
C GLY A 222 7.21 -2.15 16.49
N ALA A 223 6.92 -1.31 15.49
CA ALA A 223 7.36 -1.51 14.12
C ALA A 223 8.87 -1.24 13.92
N ARG A 224 9.53 -0.56 14.88
CA ARG A 224 10.98 -0.29 14.84
C ARG A 224 11.82 -1.56 15.03
N TYR A 225 11.21 -2.62 15.56
CA TYR A 225 11.84 -3.91 15.76
C TYR A 225 11.69 -4.84 14.56
N PHE A 226 11.03 -4.40 13.48
CA PHE A 226 11.06 -5.13 12.22
C PHE A 226 12.41 -4.89 11.53
N ASP A 227 13.03 -5.97 11.06
CA ASP A 227 14.42 -6.00 10.56
C ASP A 227 14.70 -5.03 9.39
N PHE A 228 13.65 -4.52 8.75
CA PHE A 228 13.73 -3.80 7.48
C PHE A 228 13.09 -2.41 7.49
N CYS A 229 12.77 -1.86 8.67
CA CYS A 229 12.23 -0.51 8.73
C CYS A 229 13.30 0.54 8.40
N ALA A 230 12.86 1.71 7.93
CA ALA A 230 13.76 2.80 7.55
C ALA A 230 14.69 3.22 8.71
N PRO A 231 15.98 3.50 8.42
CA PRO A 231 17.00 3.74 9.45
C PRO A 231 16.67 4.93 10.35
N GLU A 232 16.11 6.00 9.80
CA GLU A 232 15.69 7.18 10.56
C GLU A 232 14.53 6.86 11.52
N PHE A 233 13.61 5.98 11.12
CA PHE A 233 12.53 5.52 11.97
C PHE A 233 13.06 4.62 13.08
N LYS A 234 13.97 3.70 12.75
CA LYS A 234 14.64 2.87 13.74
C LYS A 234 15.39 3.71 14.77
N ALA A 235 16.04 4.80 14.36
CA ALA A 235 16.76 5.69 15.27
C ALA A 235 15.83 6.57 16.13
N THR A 236 14.83 7.21 15.52
CA THR A 236 14.07 8.30 16.17
C THR A 236 12.64 7.94 16.56
N GLY A 237 12.06 6.89 15.97
CA GLY A 237 10.64 6.57 16.05
C GLY A 237 9.73 7.54 15.28
N LYS A 238 10.30 8.50 14.54
CA LYS A 238 9.57 9.43 13.68
C LYS A 238 9.69 9.03 12.23
N VAL A 239 8.65 9.31 11.45
CA VAL A 239 8.56 8.98 10.04
C VAL A 239 8.08 10.17 9.21
N THR A 240 8.54 10.15 7.97
CA THR A 240 8.03 10.94 6.84
C THR A 240 7.62 9.98 5.73
N GLU A 241 7.13 10.50 4.61
CA GLU A 241 6.82 9.75 3.40
C GLU A 241 8.03 8.93 2.90
N LYS A 242 9.25 9.35 3.24
CA LYS A 242 10.50 8.66 2.88
C LYS A 242 10.66 7.29 3.54
N ALA A 243 9.93 7.00 4.62
CA ALA A 243 9.89 5.65 5.20
C ALA A 243 9.22 4.65 4.25
N ASP A 244 8.10 5.03 3.63
CA ASP A 244 7.44 4.19 2.61
C ASP A 244 8.31 4.04 1.35
N VAL A 245 9.07 5.06 0.97
CA VAL A 245 10.01 4.98 -0.16
C VAL A 245 11.09 3.92 0.10
N TYR A 246 11.64 3.90 1.33
CA TYR A 246 12.63 2.90 1.73
C TYR A 246 12.06 1.48 1.66
N ASP A 247 10.86 1.27 2.23
CA ASP A 247 10.18 -0.03 2.19
C ASP A 247 9.80 -0.43 0.75
N PHE A 248 9.45 0.54 -0.10
CA PHE A 248 9.17 0.31 -1.51
C PHE A 248 10.41 -0.12 -2.30
N GLY A 249 11.58 0.43 -1.98
CA GLY A 249 12.85 -0.02 -2.54
C GLY A 249 13.11 -1.50 -2.25
N ARG A 250 12.85 -1.97 -1.02
CA ARG A 250 12.89 -3.41 -0.69
C ARG A 250 11.89 -4.20 -1.53
N PHE A 251 10.66 -3.70 -1.64
CA PHE A 251 9.60 -4.35 -2.42
C PHE A 251 10.00 -4.54 -3.90
N LEU A 252 10.67 -3.56 -4.52
CA LEU A 252 11.23 -3.70 -5.87
C LEU A 252 12.28 -4.82 -5.96
N LEU A 253 13.17 -4.92 -4.97
CA LEU A 253 14.18 -5.98 -4.93
C LEU A 253 13.53 -7.36 -4.80
N GLU A 254 12.52 -7.51 -3.94
CA GLU A 254 11.80 -8.78 -3.79
C GLU A 254 11.04 -9.16 -5.08
N LEU A 255 10.50 -8.19 -5.84
CA LEU A 255 9.89 -8.45 -7.15
C LEU A 255 10.93 -8.96 -8.16
N LEU A 256 12.14 -8.40 -8.15
CA LEU A 256 13.23 -8.78 -9.03
C LEU A 256 13.77 -10.17 -8.71
N THR A 257 14.03 -10.47 -7.43
CA THR A 257 14.69 -11.71 -7.02
C THR A 257 13.73 -12.89 -6.87
N GLY A 258 12.44 -12.62 -6.69
CA GLY A 258 11.46 -13.67 -6.37
C GLY A 258 11.64 -14.28 -4.98
N ASP A 259 12.48 -13.68 -4.13
CA ASP A 259 12.84 -14.24 -2.83
C ASP A 259 12.38 -13.34 -1.67
N ASP A 260 12.02 -13.97 -0.55
CA ASP A 260 11.53 -13.31 0.65
C ASP A 260 12.72 -12.73 1.41
N SER A 261 12.79 -11.40 1.54
CA SER A 261 13.94 -10.75 2.18
C SER A 261 14.17 -11.23 3.62
N HIS A 262 13.11 -11.67 4.32
CA HIS A 262 13.18 -12.24 5.66
C HIS A 262 13.89 -13.61 5.68
N LYS A 263 13.86 -14.34 4.57
CA LYS A 263 14.57 -15.61 4.38
C LYS A 263 16.00 -15.38 3.92
N ILE A 264 16.23 -14.46 2.96
CA ILE A 264 17.58 -14.18 2.44
C ILE A 264 18.52 -13.72 3.56
N SER A 265 18.07 -12.81 4.42
CA SER A 265 18.85 -12.35 5.58
C SER A 265 19.23 -13.48 6.55
N ARG A 266 18.55 -14.64 6.50
CA ARG A 266 18.84 -15.81 7.34
C ARG A 266 19.76 -16.84 6.66
N PHE A 267 19.90 -16.81 5.33
CA PHE A 267 20.71 -17.77 4.56
C PHE A 267 22.08 -17.25 4.13
N LEU A 268 22.35 -15.93 4.24
CA LEU A 268 23.67 -15.39 3.94
C LEU A 268 24.68 -15.92 4.97
N ILE A 269 25.67 -16.68 4.46
CA ILE A 269 26.74 -17.39 5.19
C ILE A 269 27.61 -16.40 6.00
N ASP A 270 27.56 -15.13 5.64
CA ASP A 270 28.20 -14.04 6.35
C ASP A 270 27.14 -13.16 7.02
N LYS A 271 27.10 -13.19 8.36
CA LYS A 271 26.10 -12.48 9.17
C LYS A 271 26.15 -10.96 8.99
N ASP A 272 27.21 -10.45 8.37
CA ASP A 272 27.50 -9.02 8.21
C ASP A 272 27.13 -8.46 6.82
N THR A 273 26.65 -9.29 5.88
CA THR A 273 26.23 -8.81 4.55
C THR A 273 24.71 -8.71 4.46
N THR A 274 24.17 -7.50 4.37
CA THR A 274 22.72 -7.31 4.17
C THR A 274 22.32 -7.65 2.72
N LEU A 275 21.03 -7.88 2.45
CA LEU A 275 20.53 -8.11 1.08
C LEU A 275 20.94 -6.97 0.14
N GLU A 276 20.94 -5.74 0.65
CA GLU A 276 21.31 -4.54 -0.08
C GLU A 276 22.80 -4.57 -0.42
N ALA A 277 23.68 -4.97 0.50
CA ALA A 277 25.10 -5.14 0.23
C ALA A 277 25.37 -6.28 -0.79
N TYR A 278 24.63 -7.38 -0.70
CA TYR A 278 24.71 -8.48 -1.67
C TYR A 278 24.30 -8.03 -3.08
N ILE A 279 23.17 -7.31 -3.20
CA ILE A 279 22.65 -6.83 -4.49
C ILE A 279 23.54 -5.72 -5.04
N HIS A 280 23.95 -4.75 -4.23
CA HIS A 280 24.82 -3.66 -4.65
C HIS A 280 26.14 -4.18 -5.22
N ASN A 281 26.79 -5.13 -4.55
CA ASN A 281 28.05 -5.70 -4.99
C ASN A 281 27.93 -6.53 -6.29
N ARG A 282 26.79 -7.20 -6.52
CA ARG A 282 26.56 -7.99 -7.75
C ARG A 282 26.01 -7.18 -8.91
N ALA A 283 25.24 -6.13 -8.63
CA ALA A 283 24.70 -5.20 -9.63
C ALA A 283 25.82 -4.40 -10.33
N GLN A 284 26.86 -3.99 -9.59
CA GLN A 284 28.02 -3.30 -10.18
C GLN A 284 28.92 -4.23 -11.03
N GLY A 285 28.78 -5.55 -10.92
CA GLY A 285 29.65 -6.54 -11.57
C GLY A 285 29.18 -7.06 -12.93
N SER A 286 28.11 -6.52 -13.53
CA SER A 286 27.43 -7.08 -14.72
C SER A 286 26.76 -8.45 -14.51
N CYS A 287 26.48 -8.84 -13.26
CA CYS A 287 25.90 -10.13 -12.89
C CYS A 287 24.42 -10.04 -12.44
N ILE A 288 23.63 -9.11 -12.98
CA ILE A 288 22.20 -8.96 -12.60
C ILE A 288 21.41 -10.26 -12.82
N ASN A 289 21.77 -11.05 -13.84
CA ASN A 289 21.15 -12.34 -14.13
C ASN A 289 21.36 -13.39 -13.02
N GLU A 290 22.33 -13.18 -12.12
CA GLU A 290 22.55 -14.06 -10.98
C GLU A 290 21.65 -13.74 -9.78
N ILE A 291 21.05 -12.54 -9.74
CA ILE A 291 20.17 -12.10 -8.66
C ILE A 291 18.70 -12.12 -9.06
N VAL A 292 18.41 -12.04 -10.37
CA VAL A 292 17.05 -12.02 -10.91
C VAL A 292 16.41 -13.41 -10.81
N ASP A 293 15.12 -13.44 -10.50
CA ASP A 293 14.32 -14.65 -10.47
C ASP A 293 14.44 -15.40 -11.81
N PRO A 294 14.86 -16.68 -11.81
CA PRO A 294 14.94 -17.48 -13.03
C PRO A 294 13.65 -17.53 -13.85
N ALA A 295 12.49 -17.35 -13.20
CA ALA A 295 11.20 -17.24 -13.89
C ALA A 295 11.12 -16.04 -14.83
N ILE A 296 11.83 -14.94 -14.54
CA ILE A 296 11.90 -13.76 -15.41
C ILE A 296 12.75 -14.06 -16.65
N LEU A 297 13.81 -14.85 -16.51
CA LEU A 297 14.76 -15.14 -17.59
C LEU A 297 14.28 -16.24 -18.56
N ALA A 298 13.33 -17.07 -18.13
CA ALA A 298 12.87 -18.23 -18.90
C ALA A 298 12.02 -17.87 -20.13
N GLU A 299 11.53 -16.64 -20.25
CA GLU A 299 10.61 -16.20 -21.31
C GLU A 299 11.31 -15.48 -22.48
N ASP A 300 12.58 -15.08 -22.32
CA ASP A 300 13.27 -14.25 -23.31
C ASP A 300 13.85 -15.08 -24.47
N GLY A 301 13.01 -15.32 -25.48
CA GLY A 301 13.45 -15.84 -26.78
C GLY A 301 14.15 -14.80 -27.68
N GLU A 302 13.88 -13.49 -27.49
CA GLU A 302 14.37 -12.42 -28.40
C GLU A 302 14.66 -11.05 -27.70
N GLY A 303 14.53 -10.92 -26.37
CA GLY A 303 14.53 -9.65 -25.62
C GLY A 303 15.81 -9.21 -24.88
N GLY A 304 16.91 -9.96 -25.01
CA GLY A 304 17.99 -9.98 -24.01
C GLY A 304 18.62 -8.63 -23.62
N ALA A 305 18.76 -7.65 -24.53
CA ALA A 305 19.36 -6.35 -24.19
C ALA A 305 18.35 -5.38 -23.54
N SER A 306 17.11 -5.36 -24.02
CA SER A 306 16.09 -4.43 -23.50
C SER A 306 15.62 -4.83 -22.11
N LEU A 307 15.41 -6.14 -21.87
CA LEU A 307 15.10 -6.68 -20.56
C LEU A 307 16.22 -6.34 -19.56
N GLN A 308 17.48 -6.57 -19.94
CA GLN A 308 18.64 -6.26 -19.11
C GLN A 308 18.67 -4.79 -18.67
N HIS A 309 18.40 -3.86 -19.59
CA HIS A 309 18.33 -2.43 -19.26
C HIS A 309 17.19 -2.10 -18.30
N GLN A 310 16.01 -2.71 -18.47
CA GLN A 310 14.90 -2.52 -17.54
C GLN A 310 15.24 -3.06 -16.14
N LEU A 311 15.79 -4.27 -16.07
CA LEU A 311 16.20 -4.90 -14.81
C LEU A 311 17.22 -4.02 -14.08
N GLN A 312 18.25 -3.54 -14.79
CA GLN A 312 19.27 -2.66 -14.20
C GLN A 312 18.66 -1.35 -13.71
N ALA A 313 17.79 -0.72 -14.50
CA ALA A 313 17.14 0.52 -14.09
C ALA A 313 16.26 0.35 -12.84
N VAL A 314 15.57 -0.80 -12.70
CA VAL A 314 14.80 -1.09 -11.48
C VAL A 314 15.71 -1.35 -10.28
N VAL A 315 16.85 -2.02 -10.46
CA VAL A 315 17.85 -2.19 -9.39
C VAL A 315 18.38 -0.84 -8.92
N ASP A 316 18.78 0.03 -9.86
CA ASP A 316 19.32 1.36 -9.52
C ASP A 316 18.27 2.21 -8.79
N LEU A 317 17.01 2.18 -9.25
CA LEU A 317 15.89 2.84 -8.59
C LEU A 317 15.64 2.27 -7.19
N ALA A 318 15.68 0.94 -7.03
CA ALA A 318 15.48 0.28 -5.75
C ALA A 318 16.57 0.65 -4.75
N LEU A 319 17.84 0.67 -5.16
CA LEU A 319 18.96 1.09 -4.33
C LEU A 319 18.85 2.58 -3.95
N THR A 320 18.49 3.45 -4.90
CA THR A 320 18.26 4.88 -4.64
C THR A 320 17.11 5.11 -3.65
N CYS A 321 16.05 4.30 -3.72
CA CYS A 321 14.96 4.34 -2.74
C CYS A 321 15.41 3.94 -1.33
N ARG A 322 16.49 3.15 -1.21
CA ARG A 322 17.02 2.61 0.05
C ARG A 322 18.26 3.34 0.58
N GLU A 323 18.57 4.52 0.06
CA GLU A 323 19.61 5.38 0.64
C GLU A 323 19.40 5.58 2.14
N GLU A 324 20.47 5.54 2.93
CA GLU A 324 20.41 5.75 4.39
C GLU A 324 19.87 7.14 4.72
N ASP A 325 20.31 8.16 3.98
CA ASP A 325 19.82 9.53 4.10
C ASP A 325 18.45 9.69 3.42
N PRO A 326 17.37 9.98 4.17
CA PRO A 326 16.03 10.16 3.60
C PRO A 326 15.96 11.28 2.55
N GLN A 327 16.84 12.28 2.59
CA GLN A 327 16.85 13.38 1.64
C GLN A 327 17.34 12.98 0.26
N ARG A 328 18.15 11.91 0.16
CA ARG A 328 18.64 11.37 -1.12
C ARG A 328 17.64 10.46 -1.81
N ARG A 329 16.66 9.95 -1.07
CA ARG A 329 15.59 9.11 -1.64
C ARG A 329 14.68 9.96 -2.54
N PRO A 330 14.16 9.42 -3.66
CA PRO A 330 13.17 10.09 -4.48
C PRO A 330 11.83 10.22 -3.74
N THR A 331 10.89 10.99 -4.28
CA THR A 331 9.47 10.93 -3.82
C THR A 331 8.74 9.78 -4.50
N MET A 332 7.62 9.29 -3.95
CA MET A 332 6.82 8.27 -4.65
C MET A 332 6.22 8.77 -5.98
N VAL A 333 6.07 10.09 -6.16
CA VAL A 333 5.74 10.70 -7.45
C VAL A 333 6.86 10.42 -8.46
N ASP A 334 8.11 10.66 -8.07
CA ASP A 334 9.27 10.45 -8.93
C ASP A 334 9.48 8.96 -9.23
N VAL A 335 9.36 8.10 -8.22
CA VAL A 335 9.40 6.63 -8.38
C VAL A 335 8.35 6.16 -9.39
N THR A 336 7.11 6.65 -9.28
CA THR A 336 6.03 6.30 -10.21
C THR A 336 6.34 6.75 -11.64
N LYS A 337 6.91 7.95 -11.81
CA LYS A 337 7.35 8.44 -13.13
C LYS A 337 8.47 7.57 -13.70
N GLN A 338 9.50 7.27 -12.90
CA GLN A 338 10.63 6.45 -13.34
C GLN A 338 10.18 5.04 -13.74
N LEU A 339 9.34 4.38 -12.95
CA LEU A 339 8.79 3.06 -13.30
C LEU A 339 7.98 3.08 -14.61
N ARG A 340 7.23 4.16 -14.86
CA ARG A 340 6.51 4.35 -16.13
C ARG A 340 7.47 4.52 -17.31
N TRP A 341 8.58 5.23 -17.12
CA TRP A 341 9.62 5.38 -18.14
C TRP A 341 10.30 4.04 -18.44
N ILE A 342 10.65 3.26 -17.40
CA ILE A 342 11.25 1.94 -17.53
C ILE A 342 10.31 0.99 -18.30
N GLU A 343 9.01 0.97 -17.96
CA GLU A 343 8.00 0.14 -18.65
C GLU A 343 7.87 0.48 -20.14
N ARG A 344 8.05 1.75 -20.52
CA ARG A 344 7.91 2.23 -21.91
C ARG A 344 9.18 2.09 -22.76
N PHE A 345 10.34 1.86 -22.13
CA PHE A 345 11.64 1.81 -22.82
C PHE A 345 11.70 0.74 -23.93
N THR A 346 10.81 -0.26 -23.90
CA THR A 346 10.64 -1.30 -24.92
C THR A 346 9.72 -0.89 -26.08
N GLN A 347 8.76 0.03 -25.86
CA GLN A 347 7.77 0.43 -26.87
C GLN A 347 8.31 1.47 -27.86
N THR A 348 9.25 2.32 -27.42
CA THR A 348 9.86 3.37 -28.27
C THR A 348 11.10 2.90 -29.03
N GLY A 349 11.65 1.73 -28.69
CA GLY A 349 12.78 1.14 -29.41
C GLY A 349 12.48 0.79 -30.88
N GLU A 350 11.20 0.54 -31.21
CA GLU A 350 10.75 0.30 -32.59
C GLU A 350 10.38 1.59 -33.35
N GLU A 351 10.09 2.71 -32.67
CA GLU A 351 9.69 3.98 -33.31
C GLU A 351 10.82 5.03 -33.42
N LEU A 352 11.89 4.90 -32.63
CA LEU A 352 13.01 5.85 -32.62
C LEU A 352 13.94 5.76 -33.84
N GLY A 353 13.71 4.81 -34.76
CA GLY A 353 14.31 4.82 -36.09
C GLY A 353 13.81 5.95 -37.00
N GLY A 354 12.71 6.64 -36.63
CA GLY A 354 12.04 7.59 -37.53
C GLY A 354 11.89 9.04 -37.06
N ASN A 355 11.94 9.37 -35.76
CA ASN A 355 11.38 10.66 -35.30
C ASN A 355 12.18 11.42 -34.23
N LEU A 356 13.49 11.59 -34.45
CA LEU A 356 14.32 12.50 -33.64
C LEU A 356 14.01 14.00 -33.83
N GLN A 357 13.04 14.35 -34.67
CA GLN A 357 12.64 15.75 -34.93
C GLN A 357 11.37 16.18 -34.18
N ASN A 358 10.55 15.26 -33.67
CA ASN A 358 9.29 15.61 -33.00
C ASN A 358 9.43 15.85 -31.48
N LEU A 359 10.45 15.25 -30.83
CA LEU A 359 10.66 15.46 -29.39
C LEU A 359 11.06 16.90 -29.04
N LYS A 360 11.84 17.55 -29.92
CA LYS A 360 12.24 18.96 -29.74
C LYS A 360 11.09 19.95 -29.97
N LEU A 361 10.04 19.55 -30.69
CA LEU A 361 8.87 20.39 -30.89
C LEU A 361 7.95 20.39 -29.67
N LEU A 362 7.75 19.25 -29.02
CA LEU A 362 6.89 19.11 -27.84
C LEU A 362 7.42 19.85 -26.61
N GLU A 363 8.73 19.79 -26.35
CA GLU A 363 9.35 20.56 -25.25
C GLU A 363 9.22 22.08 -25.48
N SER A 364 9.32 22.54 -26.73
CA SER A 364 9.15 23.97 -27.06
C SER A 364 7.71 24.48 -26.88
N VAL A 365 6.72 23.62 -27.14
CA VAL A 365 5.29 23.95 -27.04
C VAL A 365 4.84 24.00 -25.58
N GLU A 366 5.35 23.12 -24.72
CA GLU A 366 5.04 23.13 -23.28
C GLU A 366 5.67 24.33 -22.55
N GLU A 367 6.88 24.74 -22.93
CA GLU A 367 7.49 25.98 -22.40
C GLU A 367 6.71 27.24 -22.83
N HIS A 368 6.22 27.28 -24.07
CA HIS A 368 5.43 28.42 -24.57
C HIS A 368 4.02 28.49 -23.95
N ALA A 369 3.39 27.34 -23.69
CA ALA A 369 2.10 27.27 -22.98
C ALA A 369 2.23 27.73 -21.53
N SER A 370 3.27 27.28 -20.82
CA SER A 370 3.56 27.67 -19.42
C SER A 370 3.88 29.16 -19.29
N ALA A 371 4.61 29.74 -20.26
CA ALA A 371 4.91 31.17 -20.30
C ALA A 371 3.70 32.06 -20.68
N SER A 372 2.69 31.50 -21.34
CA SER A 372 1.45 32.21 -21.72
C SER A 372 0.43 32.19 -20.57
N LEU A 373 0.33 31.08 -19.83
CA LEU A 373 -0.51 30.96 -18.63
C LEU A 373 -0.03 31.89 -17.50
N LYS A 374 1.28 32.04 -17.30
CA LYS A 374 1.85 32.98 -16.31
C LYS A 374 1.62 34.45 -16.66
N ARG A 375 1.58 34.79 -17.95
CA ARG A 375 1.28 36.17 -18.42
C ARG A 375 -0.19 36.54 -18.23
N ASN A 376 -1.11 35.59 -18.45
CA ASN A 376 -2.54 35.84 -18.26
C ASN A 376 -2.90 35.97 -16.77
N ALA A 377 -2.33 35.12 -15.90
CA ALA A 377 -2.53 35.22 -14.45
C ALA A 377 -2.07 36.57 -13.87
N SER A 378 -0.93 37.09 -14.35
CA SER A 378 -0.44 38.42 -13.97
C SER A 378 -1.33 39.56 -14.45
N SER A 379 -2.01 39.41 -15.59
CA SER A 379 -2.91 40.45 -16.12
C SER A 379 -4.21 40.52 -15.33
N ASP A 380 -4.76 39.36 -14.95
CA ASP A 380 -6.01 39.26 -14.18
C ASP A 380 -5.82 39.75 -12.73
N GLU A 381 -4.65 39.53 -12.12
CA GLU A 381 -4.29 40.08 -10.81
C GLU A 381 -4.14 41.61 -10.82
N ILE A 382 -3.57 42.18 -11.88
CA ILE A 382 -3.43 43.64 -12.03
C ILE A 382 -4.80 44.30 -12.25
N GLN A 383 -5.72 43.63 -12.96
CA GLN A 383 -7.07 44.14 -13.18
C GLN A 383 -7.94 44.09 -11.91
N ALA A 384 -7.80 43.04 -11.09
CA ALA A 384 -8.49 42.92 -9.81
C ALA A 384 -8.02 43.96 -8.76
N VAL A 385 -6.74 44.35 -8.79
CA VAL A 385 -6.20 45.39 -7.89
C VAL A 385 -6.69 46.78 -8.30
N ASN A 386 -6.83 47.06 -9.59
CA ASN A 386 -7.35 48.34 -10.07
C ASN A 386 -8.86 48.51 -9.80
N GLU A 387 -9.66 47.45 -9.88
CA GLU A 387 -11.11 47.50 -9.58
C GLU A 387 -11.41 47.62 -8.07
N ALA A 388 -10.47 47.23 -7.20
CA ALA A 388 -10.60 47.41 -5.76
C ALA A 388 -10.32 48.86 -5.29
N SER A 389 -9.65 49.68 -6.10
CA SER A 389 -9.27 51.05 -5.76
C SER A 389 -10.33 52.12 -6.09
N GLU A 390 -11.42 51.77 -6.79
CA GLU A 390 -12.43 52.73 -7.27
C GLU A 390 -13.78 52.70 -6.52
N ARG A 391 -13.92 51.99 -5.40
CA ARG A 391 -15.18 52.05 -4.62
C ARG A 391 -15.18 53.27 -3.69
N PRO A 392 -16.16 54.19 -3.80
CA PRO A 392 -16.31 55.27 -2.82
C PRO A 392 -16.81 54.69 -1.50
N LEU A 393 -16.22 55.16 -0.40
CA LEU A 393 -16.75 55.00 0.94
C LEU A 393 -18.02 55.84 1.07
N GLU A 394 -19.18 55.19 1.13
CA GLU A 394 -20.41 55.82 1.64
C GLU A 394 -20.58 55.51 3.13
N VAL A 395 -21.00 56.56 3.84
CA VAL A 395 -21.03 56.78 5.30
C VAL A 395 -22.10 55.95 6.01
#